data_AF-A0A194UT92-F1
#
_entry.id   AF-A0A194UT92-F1
#
_cell.length_a   1.000
_cell.length_b   1.000
_cell.length_c   1.000
_cell.angle_alpha   90.00
_cell.angle_beta   90.00
_cell.angle_gamma   90.00
#
_symmetry.space_group_name_H-M   'P 1'
#
loop_
_entity.id
_entity.type
_entity.pdbx_description
1 polymer ?
#
loop_
_entity_poly.entity_id
_entity_poly.type
_entity_poly.pdbx_seq_one_letter_code
_entity_poly.pdbx_strand_id
1 'polypeptide(L)'
;MHSFYLLSCVGLASALVPQCHPQLGEEFCPSSQAMSNEHHARYEEHRKEYPVIFPNSTTQNKVLEETLFPELNKARVEKDLREFTDPGLFKSRHCASKFGKLAQYWIFDKIHNITARSVDVRFIRNKTPQSSVVIKIPGLSNNSISIGAHIDSINQYGSENGTIDTMIAPGADDNGSGSIVLLEVFRAFIAHVTAVGVLQNEVQFHWYASEEIGLVGSRQVFSDMRDKSFPLRATLNLDMIGYPGEGADKIGVQQDHVDKNLTAFVTSLVETVSNYVSSSFRANLAHTVIICPDLLSPSPLYRAPFMAFKSPLFTCNYYSNASAGNITCGYPCSDHASAFRYKYASAMVGESAYIKTYPFAPVSSNPFIHTASDTIENNIDFDYMMKFARLALAFVVELGDYHFE
;
A
#
# COMPACT_ATOMS: atom_id res chain seq x y z
N MET A 1 -26.65 32.72 -33.53
CA MET A 1 -25.67 31.64 -33.82
C MET A 1 -24.75 31.50 -32.62
N HIS A 2 -25.05 30.59 -31.71
CA HIS A 2 -24.19 30.22 -30.58
C HIS A 2 -23.70 28.80 -30.85
N SER A 3 -22.42 28.62 -31.16
CA SER A 3 -21.80 27.30 -31.29
C SER A 3 -21.41 26.78 -29.92
N PHE A 4 -22.10 25.74 -29.46
CA PHE A 4 -21.65 24.87 -28.39
C PHE A 4 -20.44 24.08 -28.88
N TYR A 5 -19.28 24.28 -28.26
CA TYR A 5 -18.16 23.35 -28.35
C TYR A 5 -18.48 22.14 -27.48
N LEU A 6 -18.72 21.00 -28.13
CA LEU A 6 -18.72 19.69 -27.48
C LEU A 6 -17.31 19.41 -26.94
N LEU A 7 -17.14 19.45 -25.62
CA LEU A 7 -16.03 18.78 -24.95
C LEU A 7 -16.21 17.27 -25.16
N SER A 8 -15.39 16.69 -26.03
CA SER A 8 -15.31 15.24 -26.23
C SER A 8 -14.81 14.56 -24.94
N CYS A 9 -15.49 13.48 -24.52
CA CYS A 9 -15.21 12.64 -23.35
C CYS A 9 -13.84 11.93 -23.29
N VAL A 10 -12.79 12.46 -23.92
CA VAL A 10 -11.44 11.88 -23.95
C VAL A 10 -10.58 12.39 -22.77
N GLY A 11 -11.01 13.44 -22.06
CA GLY A 11 -10.18 14.18 -21.09
C GLY A 11 -10.05 13.65 -19.67
N LEU A 12 -10.69 12.52 -19.30
CA LEU A 12 -10.62 11.98 -17.93
C LEU A 12 -9.85 10.66 -17.82
N ALA A 13 -9.70 9.90 -18.90
CA ALA A 13 -8.88 8.69 -18.91
C ALA A 13 -7.38 9.00 -19.09
N SER A 14 -7.03 10.19 -19.59
CA SER A 14 -5.64 10.61 -19.85
C SER A 14 -4.88 11.09 -18.61
N ALA A 15 -5.57 11.35 -17.48
CA ALA A 15 -4.94 11.79 -16.23
C ALA A 15 -4.35 10.63 -15.41
N LEU A 16 -4.82 9.40 -15.65
CA LEU A 16 -4.41 8.19 -14.93
C LEU A 16 -3.25 7.45 -15.61
N VAL A 17 -3.03 7.69 -16.91
CA VAL A 17 -1.94 7.07 -17.65
C VAL A 17 -0.74 8.03 -17.57
N PRO A 18 0.39 7.66 -16.94
CA PRO A 18 1.51 8.57 -16.83
C PRO A 18 2.00 9.05 -18.20
N GLN A 19 2.68 10.19 -18.25
CA GLN A 19 3.11 10.74 -19.53
C GLN A 19 4.20 9.86 -20.16
N CYS A 20 4.03 9.46 -21.42
CA CYS A 20 5.03 8.67 -22.15
C CYS A 20 6.31 9.50 -22.39
N HIS A 21 7.45 8.97 -21.95
CA HIS A 21 8.78 9.57 -22.11
C HIS A 21 9.67 8.74 -23.04
N PRO A 22 9.41 8.74 -24.37
CA PRO A 22 10.11 7.87 -25.31
C PRO A 22 11.61 8.18 -25.43
N GLN A 23 12.03 9.38 -25.02
CA GLN A 23 13.44 9.77 -24.96
C GLN A 23 14.25 8.96 -23.93
N LEU A 24 13.59 8.31 -22.96
CA LEU A 24 14.20 7.46 -21.94
C LEU A 24 14.15 5.96 -22.31
N GLY A 25 13.33 5.59 -23.31
CA GLY A 25 13.09 4.23 -23.80
C GLY A 25 11.59 3.92 -23.97
N GLU A 26 11.25 2.90 -24.76
CA GLU A 26 9.85 2.47 -24.97
C GLU A 26 9.18 1.97 -23.68
N GLU A 27 9.98 1.51 -22.72
CA GLU A 27 9.53 1.10 -21.40
C GLU A 27 9.01 2.28 -20.55
N PHE A 28 9.33 3.52 -20.89
CA PHE A 28 8.88 4.73 -20.19
C PHE A 28 7.57 5.30 -20.75
N CYS A 29 6.82 4.47 -21.47
CA CYS A 29 5.53 4.81 -22.04
C CYS A 29 4.47 3.88 -21.46
N PRO A 30 3.59 4.37 -20.56
CA PRO A 30 2.51 3.57 -19.99
C PRO A 30 1.37 3.27 -21.00
N SER A 31 1.57 3.59 -22.28
CA SER A 31 0.75 3.08 -23.38
C SER A 31 1.63 2.70 -24.58
N SER A 32 1.84 1.39 -24.79
CA SER A 32 1.99 0.83 -26.16
C SER A 32 1.91 -0.69 -26.18
N GLN A 33 2.04 -1.36 -25.03
CA GLN A 33 1.37 -2.62 -24.81
C GLN A 33 0.72 -2.53 -23.43
N ALA A 34 -0.60 -2.26 -23.38
CA ALA A 34 -1.43 -3.03 -22.45
C ALA A 34 -0.83 -4.41 -22.46
N MET A 35 -0.34 -4.94 -21.32
CA MET A 35 0.25 -6.28 -21.32
C MET A 35 -0.66 -7.14 -22.18
N SER A 36 -0.19 -7.49 -23.37
CA SER A 36 -1.14 -7.81 -24.45
C SER A 36 -1.95 -9.01 -24.00
N ASN A 37 -3.09 -9.28 -24.62
CA ASN A 37 -3.78 -10.55 -24.37
C ASN A 37 -2.81 -11.75 -24.45
N GLU A 38 -1.74 -11.63 -25.24
CA GLU A 38 -0.61 -12.55 -25.29
C GLU A 38 0.22 -12.63 -24.00
N HIS A 39 0.57 -11.51 -23.35
CA HIS A 39 1.24 -11.54 -22.04
C HIS A 39 0.38 -12.21 -20.97
N HIS A 40 -0.92 -11.90 -20.94
CA HIS A 40 -1.83 -12.56 -20.00
C HIS A 40 -1.93 -14.06 -20.29
N ALA A 41 -2.06 -14.45 -21.56
CA ALA A 41 -2.07 -15.86 -21.95
C ALA A 41 -0.77 -16.58 -21.57
N ARG A 42 0.39 -15.96 -21.79
CA ARG A 42 1.71 -16.49 -21.40
C ARG A 42 1.86 -16.60 -19.88
N TYR A 43 1.30 -15.66 -19.12
CA TYR A 43 1.25 -15.76 -17.66
C TYR A 43 0.38 -16.94 -17.24
N GLU A 44 -0.83 -17.07 -17.80
CA GLU A 44 -1.75 -18.16 -17.47
C GLU A 44 -1.20 -19.54 -17.84
N GLU A 45 -0.43 -19.65 -18.93
CA GLU A 45 0.32 -20.86 -19.27
C GLU A 45 1.42 -21.15 -18.25
N HIS A 46 2.23 -20.14 -17.89
CA HIS A 46 3.27 -20.30 -16.88
C HIS A 46 2.70 -20.72 -15.52
N ARG A 47 1.58 -20.11 -15.11
CA ARG A 47 0.88 -20.44 -13.86
C ARG A 47 0.38 -21.88 -13.84
N LYS A 48 -0.04 -22.44 -14.98
CA LYS A 48 -0.44 -23.85 -15.08
C LYS A 48 0.76 -24.79 -14.97
N GLU A 49 1.92 -24.40 -15.51
CA GLU A 49 3.16 -25.18 -15.43
C GLU A 49 3.81 -25.09 -14.05
N TYR A 50 3.72 -23.93 -13.39
CA TYR A 50 4.32 -23.64 -12.09
C TYR A 50 3.28 -23.05 -11.13
N PRO A 51 2.29 -23.84 -10.68
CA PRO A 51 1.25 -23.34 -9.79
C PRO A 51 1.85 -22.93 -8.43
N VAL A 52 1.35 -21.83 -7.89
CA VAL A 52 1.53 -21.49 -6.48
C VAL A 52 0.21 -21.73 -5.77
N ILE A 53 0.26 -22.53 -4.71
CA ILE A 53 -0.89 -22.82 -3.85
C ILE A 53 -0.82 -21.86 -2.68
N PHE A 54 -1.94 -21.18 -2.41
CA PHE A 54 -2.07 -20.27 -1.29
C PHE A 54 -2.98 -20.89 -0.21
N PRO A 55 -2.85 -20.47 1.06
CA PRO A 55 -3.68 -20.97 2.13
C PRO A 55 -5.17 -20.76 1.85
N ASN A 56 -5.99 -21.77 2.14
CA ASN A 56 -7.45 -21.65 2.10
C ASN A 56 -8.03 -21.05 3.39
N SER A 57 -7.22 -20.91 4.43
CA SER A 57 -7.57 -20.34 5.73
C SER A 57 -6.34 -19.74 6.40
N THR A 58 -6.55 -18.74 7.25
CA THR A 58 -5.52 -18.12 8.08
C THR A 58 -5.22 -18.96 9.32
N THR A 59 -3.98 -18.93 9.79
CA THR A 59 -3.49 -19.74 10.92
C THR A 59 -2.90 -18.90 12.05
N GLN A 60 -2.54 -17.65 11.76
CA GLN A 60 -1.87 -16.71 12.65
C GLN A 60 -2.86 -15.76 13.34
N ASN A 61 -4.16 -16.08 13.29
CA ASN A 61 -5.27 -15.25 13.78
C ASN A 61 -5.00 -14.73 15.20
N LYS A 62 -4.64 -15.63 16.13
CA LYS A 62 -4.45 -15.28 17.54
C LYS A 62 -3.30 -14.30 17.73
N VAL A 63 -2.15 -14.53 17.10
CA VAL A 63 -1.00 -13.62 17.23
C VAL A 63 -1.27 -12.28 16.56
N LEU A 64 -1.98 -12.28 15.43
CA LEU A 64 -2.41 -11.06 14.74
C LEU A 64 -3.33 -10.21 15.64
N GLU A 65 -4.38 -10.82 16.19
CA GLU A 65 -5.39 -10.13 17.00
C GLU A 65 -4.86 -9.65 18.35
N GLU A 66 -4.23 -10.55 19.11
CA GLU A 66 -3.88 -10.29 20.51
C GLU A 66 -2.55 -9.56 20.66
N THR A 67 -1.66 -9.64 19.65
CA THR A 67 -0.29 -9.11 19.76
C THR A 67 0.03 -8.08 18.69
N LEU A 68 -0.16 -8.38 17.40
CA LEU A 68 0.41 -7.56 16.34
C LEU A 68 -0.45 -6.36 15.94
N PHE A 69 -1.77 -6.50 15.88
CA PHE A 69 -2.66 -5.38 15.58
C PHE A 69 -2.67 -4.29 16.65
N PRO A 70 -2.58 -4.60 17.97
CA PRO A 70 -2.39 -3.58 19.01
C PRO A 70 -1.07 -2.80 18.87
N GLU A 71 -0.03 -3.40 18.29
CA GLU A 71 1.25 -2.73 18.08
C GLU A 71 1.21 -1.70 16.95
N LEU A 72 0.22 -1.76 16.05
CA LEU A 72 0.04 -0.77 15.00
C LEU A 72 -0.38 0.59 15.60
N ASN A 73 0.32 1.66 15.21
CA ASN A 73 0.22 2.98 15.81
C ASN A 73 -0.15 4.05 14.78
N LYS A 74 -1.43 4.44 14.78
CA LYS A 74 -1.99 5.47 13.90
C LYS A 74 -1.28 6.83 14.03
N ALA A 75 -0.94 7.25 15.25
CA ALA A 75 -0.28 8.54 15.46
C ALA A 75 1.14 8.57 14.85
N ARG A 76 1.83 7.42 14.80
CA ARG A 76 3.11 7.30 14.12
C ARG A 76 2.95 7.40 12.60
N VAL A 77 1.96 6.70 12.05
CA VAL A 77 1.61 6.79 10.61
C VAL A 77 1.29 8.23 10.23
N GLU A 78 0.48 8.93 11.04
CA GLU A 78 0.16 10.34 10.81
C GLU A 78 1.41 11.23 10.85
N LYS A 79 2.24 11.08 11.88
CA LYS A 79 3.48 11.85 12.02
C LYS A 79 4.43 11.63 10.84
N ASP A 80 4.65 10.37 10.47
CA ASP A 80 5.60 10.02 9.41
C ASP A 80 5.06 10.44 8.03
N LEU A 81 3.75 10.36 7.79
CA LEU A 81 3.15 10.89 6.55
C LEU A 81 3.29 12.41 6.47
N ARG A 82 3.01 13.15 7.56
CA ARG A 82 3.19 14.60 7.61
C ARG A 82 4.62 15.01 7.27
N GLU A 83 5.62 14.31 7.80
CA GLU A 83 7.03 14.55 7.45
C GLU A 83 7.34 14.20 5.99
N PHE A 84 6.82 13.07 5.49
CA PHE A 84 7.10 12.57 4.14
C PHE A 84 6.45 13.41 3.02
N THR A 85 5.40 14.17 3.35
CA THR A 85 4.68 15.06 2.44
C THR A 85 4.94 16.54 2.72
N ASP A 86 5.84 16.88 3.64
CA ASP A 86 6.14 18.28 4.00
C ASP A 86 6.89 18.97 2.86
N PRO A 87 6.34 20.02 2.22
CA PRO A 87 7.01 20.74 1.13
C PRO A 87 8.30 21.46 1.56
N GLY A 88 8.50 21.68 2.87
CA GLY A 88 9.75 22.17 3.43
C GLY A 88 10.89 21.15 3.42
N LEU A 89 10.55 19.84 3.46
CA LEU A 89 11.51 18.73 3.38
C LEU A 89 11.60 18.19 1.95
N PHE A 90 10.44 17.92 1.34
CA PHE A 90 10.30 17.35 0.01
C PHE A 90 9.24 18.15 -0.75
N LYS A 91 9.67 19.08 -1.61
CA LYS A 91 8.75 19.79 -2.52
C LYS A 91 7.97 18.82 -3.41
N SER A 92 8.68 17.82 -3.92
CA SER A 92 8.15 16.65 -4.61
C SER A 92 9.05 15.46 -4.30
N ARG A 93 8.57 14.24 -4.52
CA ARG A 93 9.42 13.04 -4.48
C ARG A 93 9.75 12.50 -5.87
N HIS A 94 9.54 13.32 -6.91
CA HIS A 94 9.81 12.98 -8.29
C HIS A 94 11.22 12.42 -8.49
N CYS A 95 11.35 11.34 -9.24
CA CYS A 95 12.59 10.57 -9.38
C CYS A 95 13.81 11.37 -9.90
N ALA A 96 13.58 12.39 -10.73
CA ALA A 96 14.61 13.26 -11.27
C ALA A 96 14.93 14.49 -10.38
N SER A 97 14.12 14.76 -9.35
CA SER A 97 14.34 15.84 -8.39
C SER A 97 15.35 15.42 -7.34
N LYS A 98 16.13 16.36 -6.82
CA LYS A 98 17.01 16.07 -5.67
C LYS A 98 16.21 15.58 -4.46
N PHE A 99 14.97 16.04 -4.32
CA PHE A 99 14.08 15.66 -3.23
C PHE A 99 13.61 14.21 -3.32
N GLY A 100 13.42 13.67 -4.54
CA GLY A 100 13.16 12.25 -4.72
C GLY A 100 14.30 11.38 -4.18
N LYS A 101 15.55 11.77 -4.44
CA LYS A 101 16.72 11.09 -3.88
C LYS A 101 16.83 11.26 -2.35
N LEU A 102 16.42 12.40 -1.80
CA LEU A 102 16.37 12.57 -0.34
C LEU A 102 15.27 11.71 0.30
N ALA A 103 14.12 11.54 -0.36
CA ALA A 103 13.02 10.71 0.13
C ALA A 103 13.41 9.22 0.26
N GLN A 104 14.17 8.66 -0.69
CA GLN A 104 14.67 7.28 -0.53
C GLN A 104 15.65 7.14 0.66
N TYR A 105 16.47 8.15 0.95
CA TYR A 105 17.38 8.11 2.09
C TYR A 105 16.62 8.29 3.40
N TRP A 106 15.58 9.12 3.41
CA TRP A 106 14.70 9.26 4.56
C TRP A 106 14.02 7.92 4.91
N ILE A 107 13.52 7.18 3.92
CA ILE A 107 12.96 5.83 4.15
C ILE A 107 14.04 4.90 4.71
N PHE A 108 15.23 4.88 4.11
CA PHE A 108 16.37 4.11 4.59
C PHE A 108 16.72 4.43 6.06
N ASP A 109 16.77 5.71 6.43
CA ASP A 109 17.08 6.15 7.79
C ASP A 109 15.99 5.75 8.78
N LYS A 110 14.71 5.84 8.40
CA LYS A 110 13.59 5.35 9.23
C LYS A 110 13.70 3.85 9.49
N ILE A 111 13.97 3.07 8.44
CA ILE A 111 14.19 1.61 8.54
C ILE A 111 15.35 1.31 9.50
N HIS A 112 16.48 2.00 9.33
CA HIS A 112 17.66 1.79 10.18
C HIS A 112 17.38 2.11 11.66
N ASN A 113 16.54 3.12 11.93
CA ASN A 113 16.16 3.50 13.29
C ASN A 113 15.08 2.59 13.91
N ILE A 114 14.33 1.83 13.10
CA ILE A 114 13.30 0.90 13.58
C ILE A 114 13.90 -0.37 14.17
N THR A 115 14.98 -0.89 13.59
CA THR A 115 15.55 -2.20 13.96
C THR A 115 16.97 -2.09 14.50
N ALA A 116 17.19 -2.62 15.72
CA ALA A 116 18.53 -2.86 16.25
C ALA A 116 19.23 -4.06 15.60
N ARG A 117 18.47 -4.91 14.87
CA ARG A 117 18.98 -6.07 14.14
C ARG A 117 19.44 -5.65 12.74
N SER A 118 20.56 -6.20 12.30
CA SER A 118 21.01 -6.07 10.91
C SER A 118 19.99 -6.71 9.96
N VAL A 119 19.30 -5.87 9.20
CA VAL A 119 18.50 -6.26 8.04
C VAL A 119 19.29 -5.95 6.77
N ASP A 120 19.17 -6.78 5.74
CA ASP A 120 19.82 -6.54 4.45
C ASP A 120 19.01 -5.50 3.68
N VAL A 121 19.46 -4.25 3.72
CA VAL A 121 18.85 -3.13 2.99
C VAL A 121 19.69 -2.83 1.75
N ARG A 122 19.05 -2.86 0.59
CA ARG A 122 19.70 -2.63 -0.70
C ARG A 122 19.03 -1.51 -1.47
N PHE A 123 19.86 -0.67 -2.07
CA PHE A 123 19.41 0.25 -3.12
C PHE A 123 19.51 -0.44 -4.48
N ILE A 124 18.37 -0.65 -5.13
CA ILE A 124 18.31 -1.19 -6.49
C ILE A 124 18.29 -0.01 -7.46
N ARG A 125 19.42 0.20 -8.14
CA ARG A 125 19.60 1.29 -9.10
C ARG A 125 18.81 1.00 -10.37
N ASN A 126 18.18 2.02 -10.89
CA ASN A 126 17.52 2.01 -12.20
C ASN A 126 18.08 3.16 -13.06
N LYS A 127 17.40 3.53 -14.15
CA LYS A 127 17.83 4.59 -15.06
C LYS A 127 17.68 6.02 -14.51
N THR A 128 16.98 6.21 -13.39
CA THR A 128 16.78 7.50 -12.74
C THR A 128 17.74 7.70 -11.56
N PRO A 129 17.92 8.95 -11.08
CA PRO A 129 18.73 9.23 -9.89
C PRO A 129 18.20 8.61 -8.58
N GLN A 130 16.89 8.31 -8.51
CA GLN A 130 16.24 7.71 -7.35
C GLN A 130 16.24 6.18 -7.47
N SER A 131 16.80 5.50 -6.48
CA SER A 131 16.85 4.03 -6.40
C SER A 131 15.69 3.49 -5.57
N SER A 132 15.22 2.29 -5.91
CA SER A 132 14.28 1.54 -5.06
C SER A 132 15.00 1.06 -3.79
N VAL A 133 14.29 0.96 -2.68
CA VAL A 133 14.79 0.41 -1.41
C VAL A 133 14.19 -0.98 -1.19
N VAL A 134 15.03 -2.00 -1.07
CA VAL A 134 14.59 -3.38 -0.83
C VAL A 134 15.20 -3.87 0.47
N ILE A 135 14.35 -4.31 1.39
CA ILE A 135 14.77 -4.99 2.62
C ILE A 135 14.49 -6.48 2.47
N LYS A 136 15.43 -7.31 2.91
CA LYS A 136 15.25 -8.76 2.99
C LYS A 136 15.36 -9.25 4.44
N ILE A 137 14.38 -10.02 4.86
CA ILE A 137 14.37 -10.74 6.14
C ILE A 137 14.44 -12.24 5.82
N PRO A 138 15.59 -12.90 6.04
CA PRO A 138 15.78 -14.29 5.67
C PRO A 138 14.79 -15.25 6.34
N GLY A 139 14.37 -16.28 5.60
CA GLY A 139 13.59 -17.41 6.11
C GLY A 139 14.37 -18.73 6.02
N LEU A 140 13.72 -19.83 6.41
CA LEU A 140 14.29 -21.18 6.41
C LEU A 140 14.34 -21.82 5.02
N SER A 141 13.34 -21.53 4.17
CA SER A 141 13.26 -22.07 2.83
C SER A 141 13.88 -21.13 1.79
N ASN A 142 13.99 -21.62 0.55
CA ASN A 142 14.41 -20.78 -0.58
C ASN A 142 13.27 -19.87 -1.08
N ASN A 143 12.03 -20.09 -0.63
CA ASN A 143 10.88 -19.31 -1.06
C ASN A 143 10.88 -17.91 -0.45
N SER A 144 10.23 -16.99 -1.15
CA SER A 144 10.06 -15.63 -0.68
C SER A 144 8.69 -15.07 -0.97
N ILE A 145 8.29 -14.11 -0.16
CA ILE A 145 7.16 -13.21 -0.40
C ILE A 145 7.61 -11.77 -0.27
N SER A 146 6.90 -10.85 -0.92
CA SER A 146 7.19 -9.42 -0.83
C SER A 146 5.94 -8.59 -0.65
N ILE A 147 6.12 -7.40 -0.09
CA ILE A 147 5.11 -6.35 -0.04
C ILE A 147 5.77 -5.03 -0.42
N GLY A 148 5.06 -4.16 -1.15
CA GLY A 148 5.66 -2.90 -1.59
C GLY A 148 4.69 -1.76 -1.89
N ALA A 149 5.27 -0.57 -2.08
CA ALA A 149 4.64 0.69 -2.45
C ALA A 149 5.68 1.58 -3.16
N HIS A 150 5.30 2.59 -3.93
CA HIS A 150 6.27 3.50 -4.55
C HIS A 150 6.53 4.76 -3.72
N ILE A 151 7.73 5.32 -3.88
CA ILE A 151 8.27 6.46 -3.12
C ILE A 151 7.96 7.77 -3.82
N ASP A 152 8.04 7.78 -5.15
CA ASP A 152 7.95 9.01 -5.92
C ASP A 152 6.54 9.60 -5.93
N SER A 153 6.50 10.86 -6.33
CA SER A 153 5.27 11.61 -6.59
C SER A 153 5.50 12.53 -7.76
N ILE A 154 4.45 12.81 -8.52
CA ILE A 154 4.47 13.76 -9.61
C ILE A 154 3.40 14.84 -9.46
N ASN A 155 3.61 15.97 -10.13
CA ASN A 155 2.54 16.90 -10.45
C ASN A 155 2.47 17.03 -11.97
N GLN A 156 1.39 16.54 -12.58
CA GLN A 156 1.21 16.54 -14.04
C GLN A 156 1.07 17.94 -14.63
N TYR A 157 0.71 18.94 -13.82
CA TYR A 157 0.66 20.34 -14.24
C TYR A 157 2.03 21.04 -14.20
N GLY A 158 3.08 20.28 -13.86
CA GLY A 158 4.46 20.72 -13.96
C GLY A 158 4.94 21.52 -12.75
N SER A 159 6.12 22.11 -12.89
CA SER A 159 6.77 22.91 -11.86
C SER A 159 6.54 24.40 -12.05
N GLU A 160 6.27 25.12 -10.96
CA GLU A 160 6.37 26.58 -10.97
C GLU A 160 7.80 26.97 -11.39
N ASN A 161 7.95 27.76 -12.45
CA ASN A 161 9.23 28.17 -13.07
C ASN A 161 10.00 27.11 -13.89
N GLY A 162 9.39 25.96 -14.20
CA GLY A 162 9.91 25.01 -15.20
C GLY A 162 11.08 24.09 -14.80
N THR A 163 11.49 24.06 -13.52
CA THR A 163 12.52 23.12 -13.04
C THR A 163 11.93 21.99 -12.19
N ILE A 164 12.43 20.77 -12.33
CA ILE A 164 11.87 19.61 -11.59
C ILE A 164 11.98 19.77 -10.05
N ASP A 165 12.98 20.50 -9.58
CA ASP A 165 13.22 20.80 -8.15
C ASP A 165 12.22 21.84 -7.58
N THR A 166 11.47 22.55 -8.41
CA THR A 166 10.44 23.51 -7.96
C THR A 166 9.03 22.97 -8.08
N MET A 167 8.86 21.73 -8.57
CA MET A 167 7.59 21.03 -8.59
C MET A 167 7.06 20.83 -7.17
N ILE A 168 5.80 21.21 -6.94
CA ILE A 168 5.07 20.90 -5.71
C ILE A 168 4.19 19.69 -5.98
N ALA A 169 4.53 18.56 -5.37
CA ALA A 169 3.81 17.30 -5.46
C ALA A 169 3.88 16.57 -4.11
N PRO A 170 3.04 16.97 -3.13
CA PRO A 170 3.09 16.38 -1.79
C PRO A 170 2.79 14.88 -1.82
N GLY A 171 1.95 14.41 -2.75
CA GLY A 171 1.72 12.98 -2.99
C GLY A 171 1.27 12.25 -1.72
N ALA A 172 0.34 12.83 -0.96
CA ALA A 172 -0.06 12.30 0.33
C ALA A 172 -0.76 10.95 0.21
N ASP A 173 -1.70 10.85 -0.72
CA ASP A 173 -2.37 9.59 -1.00
C ASP A 173 -1.57 8.76 -2.00
N ASP A 174 -1.04 9.43 -3.03
CA ASP A 174 -0.31 8.83 -4.15
C ASP A 174 1.21 9.17 -4.12
N ASN A 175 2.07 8.26 -3.64
CA ASN A 175 1.76 7.08 -2.83
C ASN A 175 2.41 7.18 -1.45
N GLY A 176 2.30 8.36 -0.83
CA GLY A 176 2.68 8.58 0.56
C GLY A 176 1.95 7.61 1.49
N SER A 177 0.66 7.39 1.25
CA SER A 177 -0.19 6.53 2.08
C SER A 177 0.33 5.09 2.13
N GLY A 178 0.60 4.45 0.98
CA GLY A 178 1.16 3.11 0.87
C GLY A 178 2.57 3.03 1.44
N SER A 179 3.43 3.99 1.10
CA SER A 179 4.82 4.05 1.58
C SER A 179 4.93 4.10 3.10
N ILE A 180 4.07 4.86 3.77
CA ILE A 180 4.11 5.02 5.24
C ILE A 180 3.41 3.89 5.98
N VAL A 181 2.32 3.35 5.43
CA VAL A 181 1.72 2.11 5.97
C VAL A 181 2.73 0.97 5.90
N LEU A 182 3.48 0.84 4.79
CA LEU A 182 4.51 -0.17 4.63
C LEU A 182 5.60 -0.06 5.71
N LEU A 183 5.98 1.17 6.08
CA LEU A 183 6.96 1.43 7.14
C LEU A 183 6.45 0.98 8.51
N GLU A 184 5.18 1.23 8.82
CA GLU A 184 4.56 0.81 10.07
C GLU A 184 4.37 -0.72 10.14
N VAL A 185 4.01 -1.35 9.02
CA VAL A 185 3.93 -2.81 8.91
C VAL A 185 5.31 -3.43 9.12
N PHE A 186 6.36 -2.86 8.50
CA PHE A 186 7.74 -3.30 8.73
C PHE A 186 8.12 -3.23 10.22
N ARG A 187 7.76 -2.16 10.91
CA ARG A 187 8.02 -2.00 12.35
C ARG A 187 7.34 -3.06 13.21
N ALA A 188 6.05 -3.32 12.98
CA ALA A 188 5.32 -4.35 13.72
C ALA A 188 5.87 -5.76 13.38
N PHE A 189 6.18 -5.99 12.10
CA PHE A 189 6.66 -7.27 11.62
C PHE A 189 8.07 -7.61 12.12
N ILE A 190 9.01 -6.67 12.17
CA ILE A 190 10.36 -6.96 12.65
C ILE A 190 10.37 -7.26 14.16
N ALA A 191 9.45 -6.66 14.93
CA ALA A 191 9.22 -7.00 16.32
C ALA A 191 8.70 -8.45 16.45
N HIS A 192 7.75 -8.85 15.59
CA HIS A 192 7.27 -10.23 15.51
C HIS A 192 8.39 -11.22 15.19
N VAL A 193 9.20 -10.96 14.16
CA VAL A 193 10.35 -11.79 13.76
C VAL A 193 11.35 -11.94 14.91
N THR A 194 11.55 -10.88 15.70
CA THR A 194 12.41 -10.94 16.89
C THR A 194 11.85 -11.87 17.96
N ALA A 195 10.52 -11.92 18.11
CA ALA A 195 9.85 -12.80 19.07
C ALA A 195 9.83 -14.27 18.63
N VAL A 196 9.56 -14.55 17.34
CA VAL A 196 9.47 -15.94 16.82
C VAL A 196 10.81 -16.51 16.36
N GLY A 197 11.82 -15.66 16.17
CA GLY A 197 13.20 -16.04 15.85
C GLY A 197 13.49 -16.13 14.34
N VAL A 198 12.78 -17.02 13.64
CA VAL A 198 12.93 -17.25 12.19
C VAL A 198 11.59 -17.64 11.57
N LEU A 199 11.39 -17.26 10.31
CA LEU A 199 10.20 -17.56 9.52
C LEU A 199 10.45 -18.69 8.53
N GLN A 200 9.38 -19.31 8.02
CA GLN A 200 9.49 -20.32 6.98
C GLN A 200 10.00 -19.76 5.64
N ASN A 201 9.57 -18.55 5.25
CA ASN A 201 9.92 -17.93 3.98
C ASN A 201 10.65 -16.60 4.18
N GLU A 202 11.49 -16.22 3.21
CA GLU A 202 12.04 -14.86 3.18
C GLU A 202 10.91 -13.85 2.97
N VAL A 203 10.89 -12.79 3.78
CA VAL A 203 9.95 -11.68 3.62
C VAL A 203 10.70 -10.43 3.19
N GLN A 204 10.23 -9.81 2.10
CA GLN A 204 10.83 -8.60 1.54
C GLN A 204 9.88 -7.41 1.61
N PHE A 205 10.45 -6.24 1.90
CA PHE A 205 9.74 -4.95 1.88
C PHE A 205 10.35 -4.06 0.81
N HIS A 206 9.52 -3.62 -0.13
CA HIS A 206 9.97 -2.88 -1.31
C HIS A 206 9.38 -1.47 -1.34
N TRP A 207 10.23 -0.47 -1.40
CA TRP A 207 9.85 0.88 -1.78
C TRP A 207 10.37 1.16 -3.19
N TYR A 208 9.47 1.18 -4.17
CA TYR A 208 9.81 1.32 -5.58
C TYR A 208 10.08 2.78 -5.93
N ALA A 209 11.10 3.04 -6.73
CA ALA A 209 11.34 4.36 -7.30
C ALA A 209 10.71 4.48 -8.68
N SER A 210 10.37 5.70 -9.09
CA SER A 210 10.05 6.00 -10.50
C SER A 210 8.86 5.22 -11.06
N GLU A 211 7.84 4.99 -10.23
CA GLU A 211 6.56 4.41 -10.68
C GLU A 211 5.90 5.35 -11.70
N GLU A 212 5.88 6.64 -11.37
CA GLU A 212 5.12 7.72 -12.02
C GLU A 212 5.56 8.03 -13.46
N ILE A 213 6.64 7.40 -13.90
CA ILE A 213 7.19 7.53 -15.25
C ILE A 213 7.22 6.20 -15.99
N GLY A 214 6.43 5.22 -15.53
CA GLY A 214 6.21 3.94 -16.21
C GLY A 214 6.78 2.71 -15.51
N LEU A 215 6.63 2.62 -14.18
CA LEU A 215 6.98 1.43 -13.36
C LEU A 215 8.49 1.09 -13.40
N VAL A 216 9.35 2.10 -13.49
CA VAL A 216 10.77 1.91 -13.86
C VAL A 216 11.53 1.19 -12.76
N GLY A 217 11.33 1.57 -11.50
CA GLY A 217 11.99 0.93 -10.36
C GLY A 217 11.51 -0.49 -10.12
N SER A 218 10.20 -0.75 -10.13
CA SER A 218 9.68 -2.11 -9.94
C SER A 218 10.06 -3.05 -11.08
N ARG A 219 10.09 -2.57 -12.33
CA ARG A 219 10.59 -3.37 -13.47
C ARG A 219 12.03 -3.79 -13.26
N GLN A 220 12.88 -2.90 -12.75
CA GLN A 220 14.27 -3.24 -12.45
C GLN A 220 14.36 -4.25 -11.30
N VAL A 221 13.61 -4.04 -10.21
CA VAL A 221 13.58 -4.96 -9.05
C VAL A 221 13.19 -6.37 -9.49
N PHE A 222 12.08 -6.53 -10.21
CA PHE A 222 11.60 -7.86 -10.61
C PHE A 222 12.42 -8.48 -11.74
N SER A 223 13.06 -7.69 -12.62
CA SER A 223 14.04 -8.21 -13.57
C SER A 223 15.25 -8.80 -12.86
N ASP A 224 15.83 -8.06 -11.90
CA ASP A 224 16.99 -8.49 -11.11
C ASP A 224 16.71 -9.77 -10.31
N MET A 225 15.47 -9.96 -9.87
CA MET A 225 15.02 -11.17 -9.17
C MET A 225 14.90 -12.36 -10.12
N ARG A 226 14.36 -12.13 -11.34
CA ARG A 226 14.20 -13.18 -12.35
C ARG A 226 15.54 -13.71 -12.83
N ASP A 227 16.49 -12.82 -13.09
CA ASP A 227 17.82 -13.18 -13.56
C ASP A 227 18.62 -14.00 -12.54
N LYS A 228 18.20 -14.00 -11.27
CA LYS A 228 18.81 -14.77 -10.17
C LYS A 228 18.07 -16.08 -9.85
N SER A 229 17.07 -16.48 -10.64
CA SER A 229 16.24 -17.67 -10.40
C SER A 229 15.61 -17.69 -8.99
N PHE A 230 15.19 -16.53 -8.49
CA PHE A 230 14.67 -16.40 -7.13
C PHE A 230 13.17 -16.77 -7.09
N PRO A 231 12.74 -17.72 -6.23
CA PRO A 231 11.35 -18.17 -6.20
C PRO A 231 10.51 -17.21 -5.34
N LEU A 232 10.18 -16.05 -5.91
CA LEU A 232 9.16 -15.16 -5.36
C LEU A 232 7.78 -15.78 -5.59
N ARG A 233 7.15 -16.21 -4.49
CA ARG A 233 5.88 -16.93 -4.49
C ARG A 233 4.67 -16.01 -4.42
N ALA A 234 4.82 -14.84 -3.80
CA ALA A 234 3.74 -13.85 -3.70
C ALA A 234 4.29 -12.43 -3.59
N THR A 235 3.59 -11.47 -4.18
CA THR A 235 3.81 -10.04 -3.91
C THR A 235 2.49 -9.29 -3.75
N LEU A 236 2.43 -8.43 -2.73
CA LEU A 236 1.31 -7.52 -2.51
C LEU A 236 1.76 -6.06 -2.71
N ASN A 237 1.08 -5.34 -3.58
CA ASN A 237 1.30 -3.91 -3.78
C ASN A 237 0.27 -3.07 -3.03
N LEU A 238 0.72 -2.00 -2.38
CA LEU A 238 -0.10 -0.99 -1.72
C LEU A 238 0.02 0.31 -2.52
N ASP A 239 -1.09 0.78 -3.06
CA ASP A 239 -1.10 2.03 -3.82
C ASP A 239 -2.42 2.76 -3.67
N MET A 240 -2.32 4.04 -3.28
CA MET A 240 -3.44 4.92 -2.92
C MET A 240 -4.39 4.28 -1.91
N ILE A 241 -4.03 4.31 -0.62
CA ILE A 241 -4.77 3.64 0.46
C ILE A 241 -5.21 4.61 1.56
N GLY A 242 -5.16 5.92 1.27
CA GLY A 242 -5.45 7.00 2.20
C GLY A 242 -6.82 7.62 2.02
N TYR A 243 -7.37 7.64 0.80
CA TYR A 243 -8.64 8.29 0.52
C TYR A 243 -9.81 7.29 0.43
N PRO A 244 -10.81 7.36 1.33
CA PRO A 244 -11.88 6.36 1.37
C PRO A 244 -12.96 6.56 0.29
N GLY A 245 -13.00 7.71 -0.39
CA GLY A 245 -14.09 8.08 -1.29
C GLY A 245 -15.47 7.86 -0.66
N GLU A 246 -16.40 7.28 -1.42
CA GLU A 246 -17.72 6.85 -0.90
C GLU A 246 -17.68 5.49 -0.17
N GLY A 247 -16.54 4.81 -0.12
CA GLY A 247 -16.40 3.42 0.32
C GLY A 247 -15.40 3.22 1.46
N ALA A 248 -15.55 3.97 2.55
CA ALA A 248 -14.71 3.86 3.74
C ALA A 248 -14.74 2.45 4.37
N ASP A 249 -15.78 1.66 4.14
CA ASP A 249 -15.96 0.29 4.63
C ASP A 249 -15.47 -0.79 3.65
N LYS A 250 -14.67 -0.42 2.64
CA LYS A 250 -14.18 -1.34 1.62
C LYS A 250 -12.68 -1.21 1.38
N ILE A 251 -12.02 -2.34 1.15
CA ILE A 251 -10.67 -2.40 0.59
C ILE A 251 -10.80 -2.85 -0.87
N GLY A 252 -10.29 -2.03 -1.80
CA GLY A 252 -10.24 -2.38 -3.21
C GLY A 252 -9.19 -3.46 -3.46
N VAL A 253 -9.58 -4.55 -4.12
CA VAL A 253 -8.71 -5.65 -4.54
C VAL A 253 -8.66 -5.69 -6.07
N GLN A 254 -7.47 -5.51 -6.63
CA GLN A 254 -7.23 -5.45 -8.07
C GLN A 254 -7.58 -6.78 -8.76
N GLN A 255 -8.28 -6.69 -9.91
CA GLN A 255 -8.74 -7.87 -10.66
C GLN A 255 -8.05 -8.06 -12.01
N ASP A 256 -7.35 -7.05 -12.55
CA ASP A 256 -6.55 -7.17 -13.79
C ASP A 256 -5.05 -7.06 -13.51
N HIS A 257 -4.22 -7.66 -14.37
CA HIS A 257 -2.77 -7.74 -14.23
C HIS A 257 -2.27 -8.35 -12.90
N VAL A 258 -3.03 -9.30 -12.35
CA VAL A 258 -2.79 -9.99 -11.08
C VAL A 258 -2.92 -11.51 -11.21
N ASP A 259 -2.41 -12.24 -10.22
CA ASP A 259 -2.64 -13.67 -10.06
C ASP A 259 -3.98 -13.96 -9.38
N LYS A 260 -4.84 -14.73 -10.04
CA LYS A 260 -6.20 -15.02 -9.53
C LYS A 260 -6.22 -15.78 -8.21
N ASN A 261 -5.27 -16.68 -7.98
CA ASN A 261 -5.24 -17.47 -6.74
C ASN A 261 -4.76 -16.61 -5.58
N LEU A 262 -3.73 -15.77 -5.81
CA LEU A 262 -3.26 -14.82 -4.80
C LEU A 262 -4.32 -13.76 -4.50
N THR A 263 -5.01 -13.24 -5.53
CA THR A 263 -6.12 -12.31 -5.38
C THR A 263 -7.23 -12.93 -4.53
N ALA A 264 -7.61 -14.19 -4.76
CA ALA A 264 -8.61 -14.87 -3.94
C ALA A 264 -8.17 -15.02 -2.48
N PHE A 265 -6.89 -15.34 -2.22
CA PHE A 265 -6.33 -15.37 -0.88
C PHE A 265 -6.40 -13.99 -0.21
N VAL A 266 -5.97 -12.92 -0.90
CA VAL A 266 -6.02 -11.55 -0.38
C VAL A 266 -7.47 -11.13 -0.08
N THR A 267 -8.43 -11.44 -0.94
CA THR A 267 -9.86 -11.22 -0.69
C THR A 267 -10.32 -11.94 0.57
N SER A 268 -9.97 -13.23 0.74
CA SER A 268 -10.31 -13.97 1.96
C SER A 268 -9.65 -13.37 3.21
N LEU A 269 -8.44 -12.83 3.07
CA LEU A 269 -7.70 -12.21 4.15
C LEU A 269 -8.35 -10.90 4.60
N VAL A 270 -8.83 -10.06 3.66
CA VAL A 270 -9.61 -8.86 3.96
C VAL A 270 -10.81 -9.19 4.84
N GLU A 271 -11.63 -10.16 4.42
CA GLU A 271 -12.83 -10.57 5.16
C GLU A 271 -12.48 -11.11 6.56
N THR A 272 -11.40 -11.89 6.63
CA THR A 272 -10.93 -12.49 7.87
C THR A 272 -10.46 -11.44 8.88
N VAL A 273 -9.60 -10.52 8.45
CA VAL A 273 -9.06 -9.43 9.29
C VAL A 273 -10.17 -8.53 9.81
N SER A 274 -11.24 -8.31 9.04
CA SER A 274 -12.39 -7.53 9.48
C SER A 274 -13.27 -8.24 10.50
N ASN A 275 -13.33 -9.58 10.48
CA ASN A 275 -14.05 -10.33 11.50
C ASN A 275 -13.37 -10.26 12.87
N TYR A 276 -12.04 -10.18 12.91
CA TYR A 276 -11.26 -10.07 14.15
C TYR A 276 -11.58 -8.80 14.95
N VAL A 277 -11.73 -7.69 14.23
CA VAL A 277 -12.18 -6.42 14.81
C VAL A 277 -13.56 -6.55 15.46
N SER A 278 -14.45 -7.34 14.87
CA SER A 278 -15.80 -7.57 15.40
C SER A 278 -15.82 -8.48 16.62
N SER A 279 -14.87 -9.42 16.74
CA SER A 279 -14.80 -10.41 17.82
C SER A 279 -14.36 -9.76 19.15
N SER A 280 -13.32 -8.91 19.09
CA SER A 280 -12.82 -8.12 20.22
C SER A 280 -13.86 -7.13 20.76
N PHE A 281 -14.73 -6.59 19.91
CA PHE A 281 -15.88 -5.79 20.31
C PHE A 281 -16.91 -6.61 21.14
N ARG A 282 -17.19 -7.85 20.74
CA ARG A 282 -18.15 -8.73 21.44
C ARG A 282 -17.62 -9.25 22.78
N ALA A 283 -16.32 -9.58 22.85
CA ALA A 283 -15.70 -10.05 24.08
C ALA A 283 -15.72 -8.99 25.21
N ASN A 284 -15.58 -7.71 24.86
CA ASN A 284 -15.61 -6.60 25.82
C ASN A 284 -17.01 -6.22 26.32
N LEU A 285 -18.06 -6.52 25.55
CA LEU A 285 -19.46 -6.30 25.98
C LEU A 285 -19.97 -7.35 26.96
N ALA A 286 -19.38 -8.55 27.01
CA ALA A 286 -19.88 -9.65 27.84
C ALA A 286 -19.47 -9.56 29.32
N HIS A 287 -18.48 -8.74 29.69
CA HIS A 287 -17.95 -8.71 31.07
C HIS A 287 -17.73 -7.32 31.69
N THR A 288 -17.93 -6.21 30.99
CA THR A 288 -17.72 -4.88 31.58
C THR A 288 -18.64 -3.84 30.95
N VAL A 289 -19.41 -3.11 31.78
CA VAL A 289 -20.02 -1.84 31.37
C VAL A 289 -18.89 -0.83 31.22
N ILE A 290 -18.39 -0.65 30.00
CA ILE A 290 -17.43 0.40 29.67
C ILE A 290 -18.22 1.69 29.43
N ILE A 291 -18.13 2.64 30.36
CA ILE A 291 -18.62 4.00 30.14
C ILE A 291 -17.58 4.71 29.27
N CYS A 292 -17.87 4.87 27.98
CA CYS A 292 -17.14 5.80 27.11
C CYS A 292 -17.63 7.23 27.42
N PRO A 293 -16.78 8.17 27.91
CA PRO A 293 -17.25 9.47 28.37
C PRO A 293 -17.80 10.41 27.29
N ASP A 294 -17.62 10.10 26.00
CA ASP A 294 -17.87 11.09 24.94
C ASP A 294 -19.25 11.00 24.28
N LEU A 295 -20.20 10.29 24.90
CA LEU A 295 -21.58 10.14 24.40
C LEU A 295 -22.65 10.50 25.43
N LEU A 296 -22.45 11.60 26.16
CA LEU A 296 -23.56 12.25 26.87
C LEU A 296 -23.44 13.77 26.70
N SER A 297 -24.41 14.37 26.02
CA SER A 297 -24.56 15.83 25.98
C SER A 297 -24.60 16.37 27.41
N PRO A 298 -24.01 17.54 27.72
CA PRO A 298 -24.00 18.05 29.07
C PRO A 298 -25.41 18.58 29.44
N SER A 299 -26.16 17.81 30.21
CA SER A 299 -27.18 18.38 31.09
C SER A 299 -26.49 18.85 32.38
N PRO A 300 -26.68 20.11 32.81
CA PRO A 300 -25.98 20.63 33.97
C PRO A 300 -26.82 20.27 35.18
N LEU A 301 -26.37 19.31 36.00
CA LEU A 301 -26.65 19.23 37.45
C LEU A 301 -26.02 17.92 37.96
N TYR A 302 -25.22 18.05 39.03
CA TYR A 302 -24.44 17.04 39.77
C TYR A 302 -22.94 16.94 39.43
N ARG A 303 -22.14 17.70 40.19
CA ARG A 303 -20.74 17.38 40.50
C ARG A 303 -20.70 16.58 41.79
N ALA A 304 -20.33 15.30 41.70
CA ALA A 304 -19.81 14.53 42.82
C ALA A 304 -18.29 14.35 42.65
N PRO A 305 -17.49 14.25 43.73
CA PRO A 305 -16.04 14.18 43.62
C PRO A 305 -15.60 12.79 43.13
N PHE A 306 -14.91 12.75 41.99
CA PHE A 306 -14.27 11.54 41.47
C PHE A 306 -13.06 11.19 42.34
N MET A 307 -13.12 10.05 43.05
CA MET A 307 -11.92 9.36 43.54
C MET A 307 -11.25 8.69 42.33
N ALA A 308 -10.01 9.09 42.03
CA ALA A 308 -9.21 8.50 40.97
C ALA A 308 -8.72 7.10 41.38
N PHE A 309 -9.41 6.06 40.91
CA PHE A 309 -8.82 4.73 40.84
C PHE A 309 -7.85 4.68 39.65
N LYS A 310 -6.57 4.39 39.92
CA LYS A 310 -5.61 3.99 38.88
C LYS A 310 -5.90 2.54 38.48
N SER A 311 -6.88 2.34 37.60
CA SER A 311 -6.99 1.11 36.81
C SER A 311 -6.04 1.18 35.60
N PRO A 312 -5.53 0.04 35.09
CA PRO A 312 -4.85 0.04 33.81
C PRO A 312 -5.84 0.55 32.75
N LEU A 313 -5.44 1.58 32.02
CA LEU A 313 -6.17 2.11 30.88
C LEU A 313 -6.32 0.99 29.85
N PHE A 314 -7.43 0.25 29.89
CA PHE A 314 -7.88 -0.52 28.74
C PHE A 314 -8.38 0.51 27.72
N THR A 315 -7.54 0.86 26.76
CA THR A 315 -7.96 1.63 25.59
C THR A 315 -8.93 0.76 24.79
N CYS A 316 -10.20 1.16 24.72
CA CYS A 316 -11.13 0.62 23.75
C CYS A 316 -10.61 0.99 22.35
N ASN A 317 -9.82 0.10 21.75
CA ASN A 317 -9.43 0.26 20.36
C ASN A 317 -10.61 -0.16 19.48
N TYR A 318 -11.45 0.81 19.12
CA TYR A 318 -12.46 0.62 18.09
C TYR A 318 -11.75 0.59 16.73
N TYR A 319 -11.56 -0.59 16.18
CA TYR A 319 -11.18 -0.71 14.77
C TYR A 319 -12.46 -0.72 13.92
N SER A 320 -12.43 -0.10 12.74
CA SER A 320 -13.53 -0.15 11.79
C SER A 320 -13.33 -1.31 10.81
N ASN A 321 -14.40 -2.07 10.54
CA ASN A 321 -14.39 -3.18 9.58
C ASN A 321 -14.24 -2.70 8.14
N ALA A 322 -13.78 -3.59 7.26
CA ALA A 322 -13.92 -3.44 5.81
C ALA A 322 -14.27 -4.76 5.11
N SER A 323 -15.03 -4.70 4.03
CA SER A 323 -15.23 -5.82 3.12
C SER A 323 -14.34 -5.69 1.89
N ALA A 324 -14.11 -6.78 1.17
CA ALA A 324 -13.40 -6.73 -0.10
C ALA A 324 -14.30 -6.15 -1.20
N GLY A 325 -13.78 -5.20 -1.96
CA GLY A 325 -14.40 -4.65 -3.17
C GLY A 325 -13.51 -4.90 -4.39
N ASN A 326 -14.10 -5.24 -5.53
CA ASN A 326 -13.33 -5.48 -6.75
C ASN A 326 -13.01 -4.17 -7.48
N ILE A 327 -11.73 -3.94 -7.80
CA ILE A 327 -11.28 -2.78 -8.58
C ILE A 327 -10.54 -3.20 -9.85
N THR A 328 -10.57 -2.36 -10.89
CA THR A 328 -9.83 -2.60 -12.15
C THR A 328 -9.31 -1.29 -12.72
N CYS A 329 -8.08 -1.31 -13.23
CA CYS A 329 -7.49 -0.16 -13.89
C CYS A 329 -7.73 -0.20 -15.41
N GLY A 330 -7.67 -1.39 -16.01
CA GLY A 330 -7.72 -1.58 -17.46
C GLY A 330 -6.37 -1.42 -18.17
N TYR A 331 -5.30 -1.17 -17.42
CA TYR A 331 -3.91 -1.08 -17.88
C TYR A 331 -2.95 -1.43 -16.71
N PRO A 332 -1.65 -1.66 -16.97
CA PRO A 332 -0.62 -1.86 -15.94
C PRO A 332 -0.46 -0.62 -15.04
N CYS A 333 -1.34 -0.46 -14.05
CA CYS A 333 -1.51 0.82 -13.35
C CYS A 333 -0.57 1.07 -12.17
N SER A 334 0.12 0.04 -11.68
CA SER A 334 1.09 0.20 -10.58
C SER A 334 2.07 -0.98 -10.57
N ASP A 335 2.97 -1.01 -9.60
CA ASP A 335 4.13 -1.90 -9.54
C ASP A 335 3.80 -3.41 -9.52
N HIS A 336 2.59 -3.79 -9.08
CA HIS A 336 2.09 -5.18 -9.17
C HIS A 336 2.14 -5.73 -10.60
N ALA A 337 1.94 -4.86 -11.60
CA ALA A 337 1.93 -5.25 -13.00
C ALA A 337 3.35 -5.56 -13.50
N SER A 338 4.39 -4.96 -12.91
CA SER A 338 5.78 -5.34 -13.17
C SER A 338 6.05 -6.77 -12.71
N ALA A 339 5.62 -7.14 -11.51
CA ALA A 339 5.74 -8.51 -11.01
C ALA A 339 5.00 -9.52 -11.91
N PHE A 340 3.75 -9.18 -12.28
CA PHE A 340 2.93 -9.99 -13.18
C PHE A 340 3.61 -10.20 -14.54
N ARG A 341 4.22 -9.14 -15.10
CA ARG A 341 4.99 -9.19 -16.36
C ARG A 341 6.17 -10.15 -16.28
N TYR A 342 6.82 -10.25 -15.12
CA TYR A 342 7.92 -11.18 -14.87
C TYR A 342 7.46 -12.55 -14.36
N LYS A 343 6.14 -12.81 -14.43
CA LYS A 343 5.50 -14.10 -14.13
C LYS A 343 5.49 -14.49 -12.65
N TYR A 344 5.62 -13.50 -11.76
CA TYR A 344 5.41 -13.71 -10.34
C TYR A 344 3.93 -13.55 -9.98
N ALA A 345 3.47 -14.31 -8.98
CA ALA A 345 2.12 -14.14 -8.47
C ALA A 345 2.01 -12.80 -7.74
N SER A 346 1.23 -11.88 -8.31
CA SER A 346 1.07 -10.52 -7.80
C SER A 346 -0.38 -10.22 -7.47
N ALA A 347 -0.58 -9.43 -6.42
CA ALA A 347 -1.85 -8.82 -6.04
C ALA A 347 -1.61 -7.35 -5.72
N MET A 348 -2.68 -6.56 -5.79
CA MET A 348 -2.68 -5.16 -5.38
C MET A 348 -3.95 -4.87 -4.61
N VAL A 349 -3.79 -4.04 -3.59
CA VAL A 349 -4.90 -3.37 -2.92
C VAL A 349 -4.74 -1.87 -3.01
N GLY A 350 -5.87 -1.18 -3.10
CA GLY A 350 -5.97 0.26 -3.16
C GLY A 350 -7.31 0.73 -2.63
N GLU A 351 -7.54 2.02 -2.70
CA GLU A 351 -8.80 2.63 -2.31
C GLU A 351 -9.99 2.04 -3.09
N SER A 352 -11.11 1.91 -2.39
CA SER A 352 -12.36 1.34 -2.94
C SER A 352 -13.00 2.20 -4.04
N ALA A 353 -12.46 3.40 -4.24
CA ALA A 353 -12.86 4.34 -5.27
C ALA A 353 -12.66 3.86 -6.72
N TYR A 354 -11.82 2.84 -6.94
CA TYR A 354 -11.63 2.23 -8.27
C TYR A 354 -12.70 1.17 -8.62
N ILE A 355 -13.79 1.05 -7.84
CA ILE A 355 -14.89 0.13 -8.14
C ILE A 355 -15.62 0.65 -9.39
N LYS A 356 -15.36 0.02 -10.55
CA LYS A 356 -16.10 0.28 -11.79
C LYS A 356 -17.52 -0.27 -11.68
N THR A 357 -18.51 0.60 -11.51
CA THR A 357 -19.88 0.33 -11.95
C THR A 357 -20.11 0.96 -13.32
N TYR A 358 -19.80 0.20 -14.38
CA TYR A 358 -20.27 0.52 -15.73
C TYR A 358 -21.82 0.70 -15.68
N PRO A 359 -22.44 1.72 -16.31
CA PRO A 359 -21.93 2.59 -17.39
C PRO A 359 -21.63 4.04 -16.97
N PHE A 360 -21.51 4.36 -15.67
CA PHE A 360 -21.24 5.73 -15.23
C PHE A 360 -19.77 5.90 -14.82
N ALA A 361 -19.26 7.13 -14.98
CA ALA A 361 -17.90 7.57 -14.68
C ALA A 361 -17.37 7.02 -13.33
N PRO A 362 -16.03 6.86 -13.15
CA PRO A 362 -15.46 6.31 -11.92
C PRO A 362 -16.04 7.01 -10.71
N VAL A 363 -16.65 6.23 -9.81
CA VAL A 363 -17.20 6.77 -8.58
C VAL A 363 -16.02 6.99 -7.62
N SER A 364 -15.47 8.20 -7.67
CA SER A 364 -14.69 8.85 -6.61
C SER A 364 -13.24 8.39 -6.33
N SER A 365 -12.37 8.14 -7.33
CA SER A 365 -10.91 8.13 -7.04
C SER A 365 -10.49 9.49 -6.50
N ASN A 366 -9.46 9.54 -5.66
CA ASN A 366 -8.95 10.82 -5.15
C ASN A 366 -8.73 11.80 -6.32
N PRO A 367 -9.52 12.89 -6.42
CA PRO A 367 -9.50 13.77 -7.61
C PRO A 367 -8.26 14.67 -7.64
N PHE A 368 -7.41 14.60 -6.61
CA PHE A 368 -6.25 15.45 -6.44
C PHE A 368 -4.92 14.73 -6.71
N ILE A 369 -4.94 13.44 -7.05
CA ILE A 369 -3.72 12.70 -7.44
C ILE A 369 -2.95 13.43 -8.54
N HIS A 370 -1.63 13.27 -8.52
CA HIS A 370 -0.72 13.95 -9.43
C HIS A 370 -0.86 15.49 -9.46
N THR A 371 -1.29 16.11 -8.37
CA THR A 371 -1.39 17.57 -8.24
C THR A 371 -0.72 18.08 -6.96
N ALA A 372 -0.52 19.40 -6.87
CA ALA A 372 -0.10 20.05 -5.63
C ALA A 372 -1.14 19.95 -4.50
N SER A 373 -2.39 19.59 -4.83
CA SER A 373 -3.49 19.42 -3.88
C SER A 373 -3.60 18.00 -3.34
N ASP A 374 -2.71 17.07 -3.74
CA ASP A 374 -2.63 15.77 -3.08
C ASP A 374 -2.03 15.88 -1.66
N THR A 375 -2.79 16.42 -0.73
CA THR A 375 -2.37 16.74 0.65
C THR A 375 -3.15 15.94 1.68
N ILE A 376 -2.58 15.81 2.88
CA ILE A 376 -3.20 15.10 3.99
C ILE A 376 -4.58 15.67 4.32
N GLU A 377 -4.68 16.99 4.41
CA GLU A 377 -5.89 17.70 4.84
C GLU A 377 -7.07 17.52 3.88
N ASN A 378 -6.81 17.25 2.60
CA ASN A 378 -7.85 17.08 1.61
C ASN A 378 -8.23 15.61 1.42
N ASN A 379 -7.28 14.69 1.62
CA ASN A 379 -7.39 13.35 1.03
C ASN A 379 -7.24 12.20 2.01
N ILE A 380 -6.69 12.41 3.20
CA ILE A 380 -6.27 11.28 4.03
C ILE A 380 -7.23 11.03 5.19
N ASP A 381 -7.75 9.80 5.24
CA ASP A 381 -8.36 9.20 6.42
C ASP A 381 -7.38 8.18 7.03
N PHE A 382 -6.77 8.55 8.16
CA PHE A 382 -5.82 7.68 8.84
C PHE A 382 -6.47 6.40 9.40
N ASP A 383 -7.75 6.42 9.77
CA ASP A 383 -8.44 5.20 10.22
C ASP A 383 -8.68 4.24 9.05
N TYR A 384 -8.90 4.77 7.84
CA TYR A 384 -8.94 4.01 6.61
C TYR A 384 -7.58 3.36 6.30
N MET A 385 -6.48 4.13 6.34
CA MET A 385 -5.11 3.60 6.16
C MET A 385 -4.80 2.45 7.12
N MET A 386 -5.24 2.54 8.38
CA MET A 386 -4.99 1.47 9.36
C MET A 386 -5.67 0.14 9.01
N LYS A 387 -6.69 0.12 8.15
CA LYS A 387 -7.29 -1.13 7.63
C LYS A 387 -6.32 -1.86 6.72
N PHE A 388 -5.66 -1.12 5.83
CA PHE A 388 -4.62 -1.65 4.96
C PHE A 388 -3.38 -2.07 5.75
N ALA A 389 -3.01 -1.34 6.80
CA ALA A 389 -1.93 -1.75 7.70
C ALA A 389 -2.19 -3.13 8.34
N ARG A 390 -3.42 -3.39 8.80
CA ARG A 390 -3.80 -4.70 9.35
C ARG A 390 -3.76 -5.79 8.29
N LEU A 391 -4.30 -5.53 7.09
CA LEU A 391 -4.26 -6.47 5.97
C LEU A 391 -2.82 -6.81 5.56
N ALA A 392 -1.99 -5.79 5.36
CA ALA A 392 -0.60 -5.92 4.96
C ALA A 392 0.21 -6.71 6.01
N LEU A 393 0.00 -6.43 7.30
CA LEU A 393 0.64 -7.18 8.39
C LEU A 393 0.18 -8.63 8.43
N ALA A 394 -1.12 -8.90 8.26
CA ALA A 394 -1.64 -10.26 8.19
C ALA A 394 -1.05 -11.02 6.99
N PHE A 395 -0.89 -10.36 5.84
CA PHE A 395 -0.33 -10.96 4.64
C PHE A 395 1.11 -11.47 4.86
N VAL A 396 1.98 -10.61 5.42
CA VAL A 396 3.39 -10.99 5.65
C VAL A 396 3.56 -11.99 6.78
N VAL A 397 2.67 -12.00 7.78
CA VAL A 397 2.71 -12.96 8.90
C VAL A 397 2.22 -14.33 8.45
N GLU A 398 1.08 -14.41 7.76
CA GLU A 398 0.54 -15.68 7.26
C GLU A 398 1.48 -16.33 6.24
N LEU A 399 1.88 -15.58 5.20
CA LEU A 399 2.74 -16.14 4.16
C LEU A 399 4.21 -16.20 4.56
N GLY A 400 4.64 -15.46 5.59
CA GLY A 400 5.97 -15.60 6.17
C GLY A 400 6.18 -16.99 6.79
N ASP A 401 5.15 -17.54 7.43
CA ASP A 401 5.20 -18.84 8.11
C ASP A 401 4.58 -20.00 7.29
N TYR A 402 4.00 -19.72 6.13
CA TYR A 402 3.36 -20.72 5.29
C TYR A 402 4.36 -21.68 4.62
N HIS A 403 4.04 -22.97 4.56
CA HIS A 403 4.83 -23.94 3.82
C HIS A 403 4.35 -24.03 2.36
N PHE A 404 5.00 -23.30 1.45
CA PHE A 404 4.77 -23.49 0.01
C PHE A 404 5.27 -24.87 -0.44
N GLU A 405 4.44 -25.57 -1.21
CA GLU A 405 4.75 -26.86 -1.84
C GLU A 405 5.76 -26.75 -2.99
#